data_AF-A0A2M7QJZ8-F1
#
_entry.id   AF-A0A2M7QJZ8-F1
#
_cell.length_a   1.000
_cell.length_b   1.000
_cell.length_c   1.000
_cell.angle_alpha   90.00
_cell.angle_beta   90.00
_cell.angle_gamma   90.00
#
_symmetry.space_group_name_H-M   'P 1'
#
loop_
_entity.id
_entity.type
_entity.pdbx_description
1 polymer ?
#
loop_
_entity_poly.entity_id
_entity_poly.type
_entity_poly.pdbx_seq_one_letter_code
_entity_poly.pdbx_strand_id
1 'polypeptide(L)'
;MDAATTLVQPGLRTVTGAAFIAGSATLYVGAMAAMKLWGQTPAALTGLVIVLCLFGAVALEIMALRLDRMGMVYAAILGVEVVLLMLVSHFGFGERLTLREGAGVALIAAGAALAWS
;
A
#
# COMPACT_ATOMS: atom_id res chain seq x y z
N MET A 1 -29.78 -12.94 -16.97
CA MET A 1 -30.07 -11.58 -16.49
C MET A 1 -31.02 -11.77 -15.32
N ASP A 2 -30.66 -11.63 -14.04
CA ASP A 2 -29.59 -10.86 -13.40
C ASP A 2 -29.20 -11.50 -12.06
N ALA A 3 -27.92 -11.80 -11.88
CA ALA A 3 -27.33 -12.14 -10.58
C ALA A 3 -26.12 -11.25 -10.24
N ALA A 4 -25.93 -10.18 -11.02
CA ALA A 4 -24.76 -9.29 -10.92
C ALA A 4 -25.01 -8.05 -10.04
N THR A 5 -26.17 -7.96 -9.37
CA THR A 5 -26.65 -6.71 -8.79
C THR A 5 -26.47 -6.58 -7.27
N THR A 6 -25.80 -7.50 -6.58
CA THR A 6 -25.75 -7.49 -5.11
C THR A 6 -24.43 -7.96 -4.49
N LEU A 7 -23.27 -7.44 -4.91
CA LEU A 7 -22.01 -7.69 -4.20
C LEU A 7 -21.12 -6.44 -4.06
N VAL A 8 -21.71 -5.26 -3.86
CA VAL A 8 -20.97 -4.15 -3.23
C VAL A 8 -21.57 -3.95 -1.85
N GLN A 9 -21.12 -4.79 -0.91
CA GLN A 9 -21.27 -4.46 0.51
C GLN A 9 -20.41 -3.21 0.77
N PRO A 10 -20.89 -2.19 1.49
CA PRO A 10 -20.10 -1.00 1.82
C PRO A 10 -19.08 -1.35 2.92
N GLY A 11 -18.13 -2.22 2.62
CA GLY A 11 -17.21 -2.82 3.59
C GLY A 11 -15.96 -1.99 3.86
N LEU A 12 -15.60 -1.05 2.98
CA LEU A 12 -14.31 -0.35 3.03
C LEU A 12 -14.26 0.82 4.01
N ARG A 13 -15.42 1.42 4.30
CA ARG A 13 -15.58 2.42 5.35
C ARG A 13 -15.64 1.78 6.75
N THR A 14 -15.52 0.46 6.84
CA THR A 14 -15.36 -0.22 8.13
C THR A 14 -13.90 -0.16 8.56
N VAL A 15 -13.68 -0.11 9.88
CA VAL A 15 -12.34 -0.15 10.49
C VAL A 15 -11.54 -1.37 9.97
N THR A 16 -12.23 -2.48 9.69
CA THR A 16 -11.64 -3.71 9.17
C THR A 16 -11.06 -3.55 7.76
N GLY A 17 -11.79 -2.91 6.84
CA GLY A 17 -11.31 -2.68 5.47
C GLY A 17 -10.09 -1.75 5.44
N ALA A 18 -10.14 -0.67 6.22
CA ALA A 18 -9.02 0.24 6.39
C ALA A 18 -7.78 -0.45 6.98
N ALA A 19 -7.96 -1.35 7.95
CA ALA A 19 -6.87 -2.12 8.55
C ALA A 19 -6.20 -3.06 7.54
N PHE A 20 -6.97 -3.74 6.69
CA PHE A 20 -6.41 -4.59 5.63
C PHE A 20 -5.60 -3.79 4.60
N ILE A 21 -6.08 -2.60 4.22
CA ILE A 21 -5.37 -1.72 3.29
C ILE A 21 -4.08 -1.18 3.91
N ALA A 22 -4.15 -0.65 5.12
CA ALA A 22 -2.96 -0.14 5.79
C ALA A 22 -1.92 -1.24 6.02
N GLY A 23 -2.37 -2.44 6.40
CA GLY A 23 -1.50 -3.61 6.56
C GLY A 23 -0.86 -4.05 5.23
N SER A 24 -1.65 -4.12 4.16
CA SER A 24 -1.17 -4.45 2.81
C SER A 24 -0.11 -3.44 2.33
N ALA A 25 -0.42 -2.15 2.39
CA ALA A 25 0.49 -1.07 2.04
C ALA A 25 1.80 -1.11 2.85
N THR A 26 1.72 -1.36 4.16
CA THR A 26 2.91 -1.47 5.02
C THR A 26 3.83 -2.62 4.58
N LEU A 27 3.25 -3.76 4.19
CA LEU A 27 4.03 -4.91 3.73
C LEU A 27 4.63 -4.67 2.34
N TYR A 28 3.92 -4.01 1.42
CA TYR A 28 4.50 -3.59 0.15
C TYR A 28 5.65 -2.60 0.34
N VAL A 29 5.51 -1.62 1.23
CA VAL A 29 6.60 -0.70 1.61
C VAL A 29 7.79 -1.46 2.20
N GLY A 30 7.53 -2.47 3.06
CA GLY A 30 8.57 -3.35 3.59
C GLY A 30 9.33 -4.12 2.50
N ALA A 31 8.61 -4.66 1.52
CA ALA A 31 9.21 -5.31 0.36
C ALA A 31 10.06 -4.33 -0.47
N MET A 32 9.56 -3.13 -0.74
CA MET A 32 10.30 -2.06 -1.45
C MET A 32 11.58 -1.66 -0.69
N ALA A 33 11.50 -1.51 0.63
CA ALA A 33 12.67 -1.22 1.45
C ALA A 33 13.70 -2.36 1.39
N ALA A 34 13.26 -3.62 1.48
CA ALA A 34 14.13 -4.78 1.34
C ALA A 34 14.77 -4.87 -0.05
N MET A 35 14.02 -4.58 -1.12
CA MET A 35 14.56 -4.48 -2.49
C MET A 35 15.62 -3.37 -2.59
N LYS A 36 15.43 -2.23 -1.91
CA LYS A 36 16.42 -1.15 -1.88
C LYS A 36 17.70 -1.55 -1.15
N LEU A 37 17.62 -2.44 -0.17
CA LEU A 37 18.76 -3.03 0.55
C LEU A 37 19.40 -4.21 -0.19
N TRP A 38 18.92 -4.56 -1.39
CA TRP A 38 19.48 -5.65 -2.18
C TRP A 38 20.97 -5.40 -2.48
N GLY A 39 21.80 -6.37 -2.13
CA GLY A 39 23.26 -6.27 -2.28
C GLY A 39 24.00 -5.66 -1.07
N GLN A 40 23.29 -5.07 -0.11
CA GLN A 40 23.87 -4.61 1.17
C GLN A 40 23.72 -5.65 2.29
N THR A 41 22.86 -6.65 2.09
CA THR A 41 22.52 -7.72 3.03
C THR A 41 22.63 -9.08 2.34
N PRO A 42 22.73 -10.20 3.08
CA PRO A 42 22.79 -11.54 2.48
C PRO A 42 21.58 -11.80 1.58
N ALA A 43 21.84 -12.05 0.28
CA ALA A 43 20.79 -12.09 -0.75
C ALA A 43 19.66 -13.09 -0.46
N ALA A 44 19.97 -14.23 0.16
CA ALA A 44 18.97 -15.23 0.55
C ALA A 44 18.00 -14.69 1.60
N LEU A 45 18.50 -13.95 2.59
CA LEU A 45 17.67 -13.35 3.64
C LEU A 45 16.80 -12.23 3.07
N THR A 46 17.39 -11.34 2.28
CA THR A 46 16.67 -10.23 1.64
C THR A 46 15.57 -10.75 0.71
N GLY A 47 15.89 -11.77 -0.09
CA GLY A 47 14.92 -12.44 -0.96
C GLY A 47 13.77 -13.06 -0.18
N LEU A 48 14.05 -13.75 0.93
CA LEU A 48 13.01 -14.31 1.80
C LEU A 48 12.10 -13.23 2.39
N VAL A 49 12.67 -12.12 2.88
CA VAL A 49 11.90 -10.99 3.41
C VAL A 49 10.99 -10.40 2.34
N ILE A 50 11.51 -10.16 1.12
CA ILE A 50 10.71 -9.66 0.00
C ILE A 50 9.52 -10.59 -0.27
N VAL A 51 9.76 -11.90 -0.39
CA VAL A 51 8.70 -12.88 -0.69
C VAL A 51 7.65 -12.91 0.42
N LEU A 52 8.06 -12.93 1.70
CA LEU A 52 7.12 -12.95 2.82
C LEU A 52 6.29 -11.66 2.90
N CYS A 53 6.92 -10.50 2.70
CA CYS A 53 6.24 -9.22 2.66
C CYS A 53 5.22 -9.17 1.52
N LEU A 54 5.61 -9.50 0.29
CA LEU A 54 4.71 -9.49 -0.86
C LEU A 54 3.55 -10.48 -0.70
N PHE A 55 3.83 -11.69 -0.21
CA PHE A 55 2.78 -12.69 0.03
C PHE A 55 1.77 -12.20 1.07
N GLY A 56 2.25 -11.63 2.18
CA GLY A 56 1.38 -11.05 3.20
C GLY A 56 0.59 -9.84 2.69
N ALA A 57 1.23 -8.97 1.89
CA ALA A 57 0.58 -7.79 1.30
C ALA A 57 -0.59 -8.19 0.41
N VAL A 58 -0.37 -9.17 -0.47
CA VAL A 58 -1.39 -9.75 -1.36
C VAL A 58 -2.49 -10.44 -0.55
N ALA A 59 -2.15 -11.18 0.51
CA ALA A 59 -3.15 -11.85 1.35
C ALA A 59 -4.12 -10.84 1.99
N LEU A 60 -3.62 -9.72 2.51
CA LEU A 60 -4.44 -8.65 3.06
C LEU A 60 -5.21 -7.88 1.98
N GLU A 61 -4.59 -7.64 0.82
CA GLU A 61 -5.24 -7.00 -0.32
C GLU A 61 -6.43 -7.84 -0.82
N ILE A 62 -6.30 -9.17 -0.92
CA ILE A 62 -7.41 -10.06 -1.27
C ILE A 62 -8.57 -9.91 -0.27
N MET A 63 -8.28 -9.75 1.03
CA MET A 63 -9.33 -9.51 2.02
C MET A 63 -9.99 -8.14 1.82
N ALA A 64 -9.23 -7.09 1.51
CA ALA A 64 -9.77 -5.77 1.20
C ALA A 64 -10.63 -5.78 -0.08
N LEU A 65 -10.18 -6.47 -1.13
CA LEU A 65 -10.90 -6.62 -2.41
C LEU A 65 -12.21 -7.39 -2.29
N ARG A 66 -12.37 -8.25 -1.27
CA ARG A 66 -13.65 -8.90 -0.98
C ARG A 66 -14.67 -7.95 -0.34
N LEU A 67 -14.22 -6.80 0.16
CA LEU A 67 -15.05 -5.84 0.88
C LEU A 67 -15.44 -4.63 0.03
N ASP A 68 -14.78 -4.36 -1.10
CA ASP A 68 -15.12 -3.23 -1.99
C ASP A 68 -14.58 -3.40 -3.42
N ARG A 69 -14.87 -2.40 -4.25
CA ARG A 69 -14.47 -2.25 -5.64
C ARG A 69 -12.96 -2.18 -5.77
N MET A 70 -12.45 -2.97 -6.72
CA MET A 70 -11.02 -3.09 -7.01
C MET A 70 -10.31 -1.73 -7.19
N GLY A 71 -10.91 -0.79 -7.93
CA GLY A 71 -10.31 0.53 -8.16
C GLY A 71 -10.14 1.35 -6.88
N MET A 72 -11.06 1.22 -5.93
CA MET A 72 -11.05 1.96 -4.67
C MET A 72 -9.98 1.42 -3.72
N VAL A 73 -9.90 0.09 -3.61
CA VAL A 73 -8.89 -0.59 -2.81
C VAL A 73 -7.49 -0.26 -3.33
N TYR A 74 -7.30 -0.35 -4.64
CA TYR A 74 -6.00 -0.06 -5.26
C TYR A 74 -5.56 1.39 -5.05
N ALA A 75 -6.46 2.36 -5.28
CA ALA A 75 -6.16 3.78 -5.05
C ALA A 75 -5.76 4.06 -3.60
N ALA A 76 -6.41 3.41 -2.63
CA ALA A 76 -6.13 3.60 -1.22
C ALA A 76 -4.81 2.98 -0.77
N ILE A 77 -4.51 1.77 -1.25
CA ILE A 77 -3.21 1.13 -0.99
C ILE A 77 -2.10 2.04 -1.51
N LEU A 78 -2.19 2.51 -2.76
CA LEU A 78 -1.21 3.45 -3.33
C LEU A 78 -1.11 4.75 -2.52
N GLY A 79 -2.25 5.30 -2.08
CA GLY A 79 -2.29 6.50 -1.25
C GLY A 79 -1.56 6.35 0.09
N VAL A 80 -1.72 5.21 0.75
CA VAL A 80 -1.00 4.90 2.00
C VAL A 80 0.47 4.60 1.73
N GLU A 81 0.76 3.80 0.69
CA GLU A 81 2.13 3.45 0.29
C GLU A 81 2.97 4.67 0.00
N VAL A 82 2.46 5.66 -0.75
CA VAL A 82 3.26 6.83 -1.12
C VAL A 82 3.66 7.64 0.11
N VAL A 83 2.79 7.72 1.11
CA VAL A 83 3.06 8.41 2.39
C VAL A 83 4.08 7.61 3.19
N LEU A 84 3.90 6.30 3.31
CA LEU A 84 4.84 5.42 4.03
C LEU A 84 6.21 5.40 3.36
N LEU A 85 6.28 5.33 2.03
CA LEU A 85 7.54 5.36 1.27
C LEU A 85 8.24 6.70 1.45
N MET A 86 7.52 7.83 1.47
CA MET A 86 8.10 9.12 1.78
C MET A 86 8.74 9.13 3.17
N LEU A 87 8.05 8.58 4.18
CA LEU A 87 8.58 8.47 5.55
C LEU A 87 9.81 7.55 5.62
N VAL A 88 9.74 6.38 5.00
CA VAL A 88 10.85 5.40 4.98
C VAL A 88 12.05 5.95 4.19
N SER A 89 11.82 6.64 3.09
CA SER A 89 12.87 7.33 2.31
C SER A 89 13.58 8.38 3.15
N HIS A 90 12.82 9.24 3.83
CA HIS A 90 13.39 10.32 4.63
C HIS A 90 14.08 9.83 5.92
N PHE A 91 13.38 9.02 6.74
CA PHE A 91 13.86 8.60 8.06
C PHE A 91 14.68 7.32 8.02
N GLY A 92 14.36 6.39 7.12
CA GLY A 92 15.04 5.10 7.02
C GLY A 92 16.29 5.15 6.15
N PHE A 93 16.23 5.84 5.01
CA PHE A 93 17.33 5.92 4.05
C PHE A 93 18.08 7.27 4.06
N GLY A 94 17.61 8.25 4.83
CA GLY A 94 18.27 9.57 4.95
C GLY A 94 18.18 10.42 3.67
N GLU A 95 17.21 10.13 2.80
CA GLU A 95 17.07 10.83 1.53
C GLU A 95 16.50 12.24 1.75
N ARG A 96 17.04 13.20 0.98
CA ARG A 96 16.60 14.60 1.02
C ARG A 96 15.46 14.79 0.04
N LEU A 97 14.27 14.99 0.57
CA LEU A 97 13.09 15.33 -0.22
C LEU A 97 13.09 16.82 -0.53
N THR A 98 12.97 17.15 -1.81
CA THR A 98 12.70 18.51 -2.27
C THR A 98 11.24 18.88 -2.01
N LEU A 99 10.97 20.19 -1.92
CA LEU A 99 9.60 20.69 -1.74
C LEU A 99 8.66 20.25 -2.89
N ARG A 100 9.20 20.09 -4.10
CA ARG A 100 8.46 19.63 -5.28
C ARG A 100 8.07 18.16 -5.17
N GLU A 101 8.96 17.30 -4.70
CA GLU A 101 8.67 15.88 -4.48
C GLU A 101 7.63 15.70 -3.37
N GLY A 102 7.76 16.43 -2.26
CA GLY A 102 6.77 16.44 -1.19
C GLY A 102 5.38 16.90 -1.66
N ALA A 103 5.31 17.93 -2.50
CA ALA A 103 4.06 18.38 -3.10
C ALA A 103 3.45 17.31 -4.04
N GLY A 104 4.28 16.60 -4.80
CA GLY A 104 3.83 15.48 -5.63
C GLY A 104 3.24 14.34 -4.80
N VAL A 105 3.91 13.93 -3.72
CA VAL A 105 3.40 12.93 -2.78
C VAL A 105 2.07 13.37 -2.16
N ALA A 106 1.98 14.63 -1.72
CA ALA A 106 0.76 15.18 -1.15
C ALA A 106 -0.41 15.17 -2.16
N LEU A 107 -0.14 15.46 -3.43
CA LEU A 107 -1.15 15.41 -4.49
C LEU A 107 -1.64 13.99 -4.75
N ILE A 108 -0.75 13.00 -4.75
CA ILE A 108 -1.13 11.58 -4.89
C ILE A 108 -1.98 11.14 -3.70
N ALA A 109 -1.54 11.46 -2.47
CA ALA A 109 -2.28 11.12 -1.25
C ALA A 109 -3.66 11.79 -1.21
N ALA A 110 -3.75 13.07 -1.61
CA ALA A 110 -5.02 13.78 -1.73
C ALA A 110 -5.92 13.16 -2.80
N GLY A 111 -5.38 12.79 -3.96
CA GLY A 111 -6.12 12.09 -5.01
C GLY A 111 -6.67 10.74 -4.54
N ALA A 112 -5.88 9.97 -3.81
CA ALA A 112 -6.31 8.71 -3.20
C ALA A 112 -7.41 8.92 -2.14
N ALA A 113 -7.27 9.96 -1.30
CA ALA A 113 -8.27 10.31 -0.30
C ALA A 113 -9.59 10.79 -0.93
N LEU A 114 -9.53 11.55 -2.02
CA LEU A 114 -10.69 11.97 -2.80
C LEU A 114 -11.36 10.81 -3.54
N ALA A 115 -10.56 9.89 -4.08
CA ALA A 115 -11.11 8.67 -4.67
C ALA A 115 -11.90 7.89 -3.62
N TRP A 116 -11.43 7.88 -2.37
CA TRP A 116 -12.01 7.17 -1.23
C TRP A 116 -13.26 7.80 -0.59
N SER A 117 -13.39 9.13 -0.63
CA SER A 117 -14.50 9.88 -0.01
C SER A 117 -15.82 9.67 -0.73
#